data_AF-A0A5K1CIZ8-F1
#
_entry.id   AF-A0A5K1CIZ8-F1
#
_cell.length_a   1.000
_cell.length_b   1.000
_cell.length_c   1.000
_cell.angle_alpha   90.00
_cell.angle_beta   90.00
_cell.angle_gamma   90.00
#
_symmetry.space_group_name_H-M   'P 1'
#
loop_
_entity.id
_entity.type
_entity.pdbx_description
1 polymer ?
#
loop_
_entity_poly.entity_id
_entity_poly.type
_entity_poly.pdbx_seq_one_letter_code
_entity_poly.pdbx_strand_id
1 'polypeptide(L)'
;KAGHEVSVFDLKASGIHPAMPDQAVSVADYSQPLLDLLDSIAADERVVLVGHSFGGISIALAADKFPAKVSVAVFLTAFMPRPSIPPSHTLHN
;
A
#
# COMPACT_ATOMS: atom_id res chain seq x y z
N LYS A 1 17.94 16.59 7.03
CA LYS A 1 17.53 15.28 6.43
C LYS A 1 18.20 14.17 7.23
N ALA A 2 17.52 13.06 7.50
CA ALA A 2 18.04 11.99 8.37
C ALA A 2 18.85 10.90 7.63
N GLY A 3 19.04 11.02 6.31
CA GLY A 3 19.83 10.05 5.51
C GLY A 3 19.03 8.88 4.93
N HIS A 4 17.70 8.90 5.03
CA HIS A 4 16.83 7.88 4.45
C HIS A 4 16.42 8.23 3.02
N GLU A 5 16.35 7.21 2.17
CA GLU A 5 15.66 7.28 0.89
C GLU A 5 14.15 7.15 1.11
N VAL A 6 13.38 7.99 0.43
CA VAL A 6 11.92 8.03 0.57
C VAL A 6 11.31 8.15 -0.82
N SER A 7 10.51 7.16 -1.19
CA SER A 7 9.70 7.19 -2.40
C SER A 7 8.27 7.57 -2.04
N VAL A 8 7.74 8.59 -2.72
CA VAL A 8 6.33 8.96 -2.66
C VAL A 8 5.78 8.81 -4.07
N PHE A 9 4.64 8.13 -4.20
CA PHE A 9 4.06 7.77 -5.48
C PHE A 9 2.55 7.93 -5.43
N ASP A 10 1.95 8.14 -6.59
CA ASP A 10 0.52 8.16 -6.77
C ASP A 10 0.00 6.76 -7.06
N LEU A 11 -0.99 6.33 -6.27
CA LEU A 11 -1.78 5.13 -6.59
C LEU A 11 -2.64 5.38 -7.83
N LYS A 12 -3.15 4.30 -8.43
CA LYS A 12 -3.95 4.42 -9.66
C LYS A 12 -5.14 5.34 -9.40
N ALA A 13 -5.37 6.28 -10.32
CA ALA A 13 -6.41 7.31 -10.22
C ALA A 13 -6.29 8.26 -9.01
N SER A 14 -5.09 8.41 -8.46
CA SER A 14 -4.78 9.41 -7.42
C SER A 14 -3.75 10.42 -7.93
N GLY A 15 -3.72 11.62 -7.32
CA GLY A 15 -2.72 12.65 -7.62
C GLY A 15 -2.67 13.01 -9.11
N ILE A 16 -1.50 12.85 -9.75
CA ILE A 16 -1.29 13.10 -11.18
C ILE A 16 -1.36 11.84 -12.04
N HIS A 17 -1.75 10.69 -11.47
CA HIS A 17 -1.90 9.45 -12.22
C HIS A 17 -2.97 9.63 -13.32
N PRO A 18 -2.72 9.22 -14.58
CA PRO A 18 -3.60 9.55 -15.72
C PRO A 18 -4.94 8.81 -15.73
N ALA A 19 -5.05 7.71 -14.98
CA ALA A 19 -6.30 6.95 -14.85
C ALA A 19 -7.39 7.74 -14.14
N MET A 20 -8.63 7.56 -14.58
CA MET A 20 -9.84 8.08 -13.95
C MET A 20 -10.30 7.16 -12.81
N PRO A 21 -11.06 7.66 -11.80
CA PRO A 21 -11.49 6.86 -10.65
C PRO A 21 -12.25 5.58 -11.00
N ASP A 22 -13.06 5.59 -12.05
CA ASP A 22 -13.82 4.43 -12.55
C ASP A 22 -12.93 3.35 -13.20
N GLN A 23 -11.67 3.66 -13.48
CA GLN A 23 -10.68 2.71 -14.00
C GLN A 23 -9.89 1.98 -12.89
N ALA A 24 -10.09 2.36 -11.62
CA ALA A 24 -9.57 1.65 -10.45
C ALA A 24 -10.65 0.72 -9.89
N VAL A 25 -10.89 -0.39 -10.59
CA VAL A 25 -12.04 -1.28 -10.36
C VAL A 25 -11.89 -2.23 -9.16
N SER A 26 -10.70 -2.35 -8.60
CA SER A 26 -10.42 -3.14 -7.40
C SER A 26 -9.33 -2.50 -6.55
N VAL A 27 -9.22 -2.94 -5.29
CA VAL A 27 -8.11 -2.54 -4.41
C VAL A 27 -6.76 -2.91 -5.02
N ALA A 28 -6.65 -4.09 -5.65
CA ALA A 28 -5.41 -4.50 -6.31
C ALA A 28 -5.05 -3.59 -7.48
N ASP A 29 -6.03 -3.23 -8.32
CA ASP A 29 -5.81 -2.28 -9.43
C ASP A 29 -5.45 -0.88 -8.92
N TYR A 30 -6.11 -0.44 -7.85
CA TYR A 30 -5.80 0.82 -7.18
C TYR A 30 -4.36 0.84 -6.66
N SER A 31 -3.94 -0.25 -6.03
CA SER A 31 -2.60 -0.43 -5.45
C SER A 31 -1.51 -0.79 -6.46
N GLN A 32 -1.82 -0.96 -7.75
CA GLN A 32 -0.87 -1.48 -8.74
C GLN A 32 0.47 -0.72 -8.76
N PRO A 33 0.53 0.62 -8.72
CA PRO A 33 1.82 1.34 -8.70
C PRO A 33 2.71 0.97 -7.51
N LEU A 34 2.13 0.67 -6.34
CA LEU A 34 2.87 0.18 -5.18
C LEU A 34 3.37 -1.25 -5.40
N LEU A 35 2.55 -2.11 -6.01
CA LEU A 35 2.93 -3.50 -6.28
C LEU A 35 4.05 -3.57 -7.31
N ASP A 36 4.00 -2.75 -8.35
CA ASP A 36 5.06 -2.65 -9.37
C ASP A 36 6.37 -2.16 -8.78
N LEU A 37 6.32 -1.14 -7.89
CA LEU A 37 7.49 -0.67 -7.17
C LEU A 37 8.13 -1.80 -6.35
N LEU A 38 7.33 -2.54 -5.58
CA LEU A 38 7.82 -3.66 -4.77
C LEU A 38 8.31 -4.82 -5.63
N ASP A 39 7.78 -5.03 -6.83
CA ASP A 39 8.29 -6.05 -7.73
C ASP A 39 9.68 -5.66 -8.27
N SER A 40 9.90 -4.37 -8.55
CA SER A 40 11.15 -3.83 -9.10
C SER A 40 12.36 -3.82 -8.16
N ILE A 41 12.14 -3.80 -6.84
CA ILE A 41 13.25 -3.81 -5.86
C ILE A 41 13.93 -5.18 -5.79
N ALA A 42 15.22 -5.17 -5.46
CA ALA A 42 16.02 -6.40 -5.36
C ALA A 42 15.46 -7.36 -4.29
N ALA A 43 15.69 -8.66 -4.47
CA ALA A 43 15.11 -9.69 -3.60
C ALA A 43 15.67 -9.67 -2.16
N ASP A 44 16.87 -9.13 -1.98
CA ASP A 44 17.55 -8.95 -0.69
C ASP A 44 17.26 -7.60 -0.04
N GLU A 45 16.56 -6.70 -0.74
CA GLU A 45 16.16 -5.40 -0.23
C GLU A 45 14.81 -5.46 0.49
N ARG A 46 14.68 -4.68 1.57
CA ARG A 46 13.43 -4.53 2.31
C ARG A 46 13.09 -3.07 2.54
N VAL A 47 11.81 -2.75 2.45
CA VAL A 47 11.30 -1.39 2.64
C VAL A 47 10.46 -1.25 3.90
N VAL A 48 10.27 -0.01 4.32
CA VAL A 48 9.27 0.38 5.31
C VAL A 48 8.05 0.90 4.55
N LEU A 49 6.90 0.23 4.69
CA LEU A 49 5.66 0.73 4.11
C LEU A 49 4.95 1.64 5.12
N VAL A 50 4.50 2.81 4.68
CA VAL A 50 3.72 3.74 5.50
C VAL A 50 2.42 4.06 4.77
N GLY A 51 1.29 3.65 5.34
CA GLY A 51 -0.03 3.84 4.78
C GLY A 51 -0.84 4.79 5.65
N HIS A 52 -1.45 5.80 5.05
CA HIS A 52 -2.33 6.75 5.73
C HIS A 52 -3.79 6.54 5.33
N SER A 53 -4.72 6.57 6.29
CA SER A 53 -6.17 6.43 6.03
C SER A 53 -6.49 5.20 5.17
N PHE A 54 -7.07 5.39 3.97
CA PHE A 54 -7.36 4.32 3.02
C PHE A 54 -6.11 3.58 2.51
N GLY A 55 -4.95 4.24 2.50
CA GLY A 55 -3.67 3.65 2.13
C GLY A 55 -3.26 2.47 3.01
N GLY A 56 -3.83 2.35 4.21
CA GLY A 56 -3.68 1.16 5.07
C GLY A 56 -4.07 -0.15 4.38
N ILE A 57 -5.16 -0.15 3.60
CA ILE A 57 -5.60 -1.33 2.84
C ILE A 57 -4.55 -1.69 1.77
N SER A 58 -3.99 -0.68 1.08
CA SER A 58 -2.99 -0.89 0.03
C SER A 58 -1.69 -1.48 0.58
N ILE A 59 -1.19 -0.96 1.71
CA ILE A 59 0.05 -1.49 2.32
C ILE A 59 -0.16 -2.88 2.94
N ALA A 60 -1.36 -3.20 3.42
CA ALA A 60 -1.67 -4.53 3.92
C ALA A 60 -1.66 -5.56 2.77
N LEU A 61 -2.28 -5.23 1.64
CA LEU A 61 -2.22 -6.06 0.43
C LEU A 61 -0.78 -6.28 -0.05
N ALA A 62 0.02 -5.22 -0.05
CA ALA A 62 1.42 -5.27 -0.45
C ALA A 62 2.25 -6.17 0.49
N ALA A 63 2.06 -6.06 1.80
CA ALA A 63 2.75 -6.90 2.78
C ALA A 63 2.34 -8.38 2.69
N ASP A 64 1.10 -8.67 2.34
CA ASP A 64 0.62 -10.04 2.11
C ASP A 64 1.22 -10.66 0.84
N LYS A 65 1.34 -9.88 -0.25
CA LYS A 65 1.93 -10.32 -1.52
C LYS A 65 3.46 -10.41 -1.49
N PHE A 66 4.12 -9.50 -0.78
CA PHE A 66 5.59 -9.36 -0.77
C PHE A 66 6.17 -9.40 0.66
N PRO A 67 5.86 -10.42 1.49
CA PRO A 67 6.25 -10.43 2.90
C PRO A 67 7.78 -10.41 3.09
N ALA A 68 8.54 -10.96 2.15
CA ALA A 68 10.01 -10.96 2.21
C ALA A 68 10.65 -9.59 1.97
N LYS A 69 9.92 -8.68 1.29
CA LYS A 69 10.38 -7.34 0.88
C LYS A 69 9.88 -6.23 1.82
N VAL A 70 9.04 -6.55 2.80
CA VAL A 70 8.52 -5.59 3.78
C VAL A 70 9.16 -5.84 5.14
N SER A 71 9.93 -4.87 5.63
CA SER A 71 10.52 -4.92 6.97
C SER A 71 9.50 -4.60 8.06
N VAL A 72 8.66 -3.59 7.82
CA VAL A 72 7.60 -3.15 8.72
C VAL A 72 6.54 -2.38 7.92
N ALA A 73 5.28 -2.56 8.31
CA ALA A 73 4.14 -1.83 7.80
C ALA A 73 3.58 -0.90 8.88
N VAL A 74 3.59 0.41 8.63
CA VAL A 74 3.15 1.47 9.54
C VAL A 74 1.79 1.97 9.10
N PHE A 75 0.78 1.80 9.97
CA PHE A 75 -0.60 2.23 9.73
C PHE A 75 -0.84 3.58 10.43
N LEU A 76 -0.69 4.67 9.71
CA LEU A 76 -0.85 6.03 10.22
C LEU A 76 -2.31 6.46 10.10
N THR A 77 -3.06 6.42 11.21
CA THR A 77 -4.51 6.73 11.22
C THR A 77 -5.24 6.05 10.06
N ALA A 78 -4.90 4.77 9.83
CA ALA A 78 -5.21 4.04 8.62
C ALA A 78 -6.03 2.78 8.92
N PHE A 79 -6.78 2.30 7.93
CA PHE A 79 -7.46 1.02 8.05
C PHE A 79 -6.43 -0.13 8.11
N MET A 80 -6.48 -0.92 9.17
CA MET A 80 -5.62 -2.09 9.35
C MET A 80 -6.47 -3.36 9.27
N PRO A 81 -6.63 -3.95 8.07
CA PRO A 81 -7.44 -5.15 7.90
C PRO A 81 -6.76 -6.33 8.61
N ARG A 82 -7.57 -7.22 9.18
CA ARG A 82 -7.07 -8.43 9.84
C ARG A 82 -7.42 -9.64 8.96
N PRO A 83 -6.52 -10.62 8.79
CA PRO A 83 -6.80 -11.81 7.96
C PRO A 83 -8.07 -12.58 8.37
N SER A 84 -8.46 -12.51 9.65
CA SER A 84 -9.60 -13.19 10.22
C SER A 84 -10.87 -12.34 10.34
N ILE A 85 -10.88 -11.08 9.89
CA ILE A 85 -12.03 -10.18 10.02
C ILE A 85 -12.27 -9.49 8.67
N PRO A 86 -13.50 -9.58 8.10
CA PRO A 86 -13.84 -8.87 6.88
C PRO A 86 -13.55 -7.36 6.98
N PRO A 87 -13.00 -6.71 5.94
CA PRO A 87 -12.66 -5.28 5.99
C PRO A 87 -13.83 -4.35 6.34
N SER A 88 -15.07 -4.76 6.08
CA SER A 88 -16.28 -4.02 6.47
C SER A 88 -16.36 -3.75 7.97
N HIS A 89 -15.83 -4.63 8.81
CA HIS A 89 -15.82 -4.43 10.27
C HIS A 89 -14.82 -3.37 10.73
N THR A 90 -13.83 -3.03 9.91
CA THR A 90 -12.91 -1.92 10.20
C THR A 90 -13.56 -0.54 10.07
N LEU A 91 -14.79 -0.45 9.52
CA LEU A 91 -15.58 0.78 9.36
C LEU A 91 -16.51 1.05 10.55
N HIS A 92 -16.69 0.07 11.43
CA HIS A 92 -17.50 0.19 12.65
C HIS A 92 -16.55 0.30 13.85
N ASN A 93 -16.08 1.52 14.12
CA ASN A 93 -15.53 1.84 15.43
C ASN A 93 -16.65 1.95 16.48
#